data_AF-A0A2G6QKD3-F1
#
_entry.id   AF-A0A2G6QKD3-F1
#
_cell.length_a   1.000
_cell.length_b   1.000
_cell.length_c   1.000
_cell.angle_alpha   90.00
_cell.angle_beta   90.00
_cell.angle_gamma   90.00
#
_symmetry.space_group_name_H-M   'P 1'
#
loop_
_entity.id
_entity.type
_entity.pdbx_description
1 polymer ?
#
loop_
_entity_poly.entity_id
_entity_poly.type
_entity_poly.pdbx_seq_one_letter_code
_entity_poly.pdbx_strand_id
1 'polypeptide(L)'
;MEGKKGKTFQEAWKEVKALAEEDGSFFKAGYWETVYRTNIQSAYTAGKLEQYKNNMPPAWELLIIEDGRTSDTCKGIVSLIGNGKALPANHNFWKSYGFPPYHFNCRTSFRAVYTYEIGKGTEVENVPMKKIRKYFKPQKGFGGNPLDNGNWWMLTKGQIERGIKYGIIKELNRTENVIADYDELWKGYTRHKGKNGGWYDLCSDLPDDWEENKSAVEALAETGYKVKVIPEIKNVKKNYKVDWSNPDVFINALLYDVKKPKKMTSNAVKSRIASAWKKQRLTRAVLNVPNEMPEDILMTGIRRQANDDNNKITDIILIYKGNIKELKMADFKK
;
A
#
# COMPACT_ATOMS: atom_id res chain seq x y z
N MET A 1 8.88 -22.68 6.39
CA MET A 1 7.54 -22.10 6.61
C MET A 1 6.56 -22.84 5.71
N GLU A 2 5.56 -23.51 6.27
CA GLU A 2 4.72 -24.49 5.58
C GLU A 2 3.85 -23.88 4.47
N GLY A 3 4.43 -23.73 3.27
CA GLY A 3 3.69 -23.58 2.03
C GLY A 3 3.21 -24.95 1.55
N LYS A 4 2.11 -25.46 2.09
CA LYS A 4 1.52 -26.74 1.64
C LYS A 4 0.40 -26.46 0.64
N LYS A 5 0.75 -26.64 -0.65
CA LYS A 5 -0.04 -26.56 -1.90
C LYS A 5 -0.33 -25.15 -2.43
N GLY A 6 0.59 -24.66 -3.27
CA GLY A 6 0.31 -23.50 -4.13
C GLY A 6 -0.76 -23.86 -5.16
N LYS A 7 -1.83 -23.07 -5.22
CA LYS A 7 -2.88 -23.19 -6.23
C LYS A 7 -2.33 -22.79 -7.60
N THR A 8 -2.75 -23.48 -8.64
CA THR A 8 -2.47 -23.06 -10.02
C THR A 8 -3.15 -21.73 -10.31
N PHE A 9 -2.65 -21.01 -11.33
CA PHE A 9 -3.28 -19.78 -11.80
C PHE A 9 -4.78 -20.00 -12.06
N GLN A 10 -5.15 -21.08 -12.73
CA GLN A 10 -6.54 -21.41 -13.04
C GLN A 10 -7.41 -21.63 -11.80
N GLU A 11 -6.88 -22.28 -10.75
CA GLU A 11 -7.60 -22.50 -9.50
C GLU A 11 -7.81 -21.21 -8.72
N ALA A 12 -6.78 -20.36 -8.63
CA ALA A 12 -6.92 -19.04 -8.03
C ALA A 12 -7.99 -18.19 -8.74
N TRP A 13 -8.10 -18.30 -10.06
CA TRP A 13 -9.11 -17.60 -10.84
C TRP A 13 -10.53 -18.09 -10.64
N LYS A 14 -10.72 -19.40 -10.45
CA LYS A 14 -12.03 -19.96 -10.09
C LYS A 14 -12.51 -19.41 -8.75
N GLU A 15 -11.61 -19.25 -7.79
CA GLU A 15 -11.93 -18.69 -6.48
C GLU A 15 -12.24 -17.20 -6.55
N VAL A 16 -11.46 -16.41 -7.28
CA VAL A 16 -11.77 -14.98 -7.47
C VAL A 16 -13.11 -14.79 -8.17
N LYS A 17 -13.44 -15.66 -9.13
CA LYS A 17 -14.75 -15.65 -9.79
C LYS A 17 -15.88 -15.99 -8.82
N ALA A 18 -15.74 -17.04 -8.02
CA ALA A 18 -16.72 -17.44 -7.02
C ALA A 18 -16.96 -16.33 -5.97
N LEU A 19 -15.90 -15.70 -5.48
CA LEU A 19 -15.98 -14.57 -4.55
C LEU A 19 -16.71 -13.35 -5.16
N ALA A 20 -16.43 -13.04 -6.42
CA ALA A 20 -17.11 -11.94 -7.10
C ALA A 20 -18.61 -12.23 -7.29
N GLU A 21 -18.96 -13.46 -7.64
CA GLU A 21 -20.36 -13.91 -7.77
C GLU A 21 -21.10 -13.89 -6.42
N GLU A 22 -20.45 -14.32 -5.34
CA GLU A 22 -20.99 -14.29 -3.96
C GLU A 22 -21.28 -12.85 -3.48
N ASP A 23 -20.41 -11.90 -3.82
CA ASP A 23 -20.57 -10.47 -3.51
C ASP A 23 -21.49 -9.72 -4.51
N GLY A 24 -22.17 -10.44 -5.43
CA GLY A 24 -23.04 -9.86 -6.46
C GLY A 24 -22.30 -8.93 -7.45
N SER A 25 -20.99 -9.07 -7.56
CA SER A 25 -20.10 -8.23 -8.35
C SER A 25 -19.76 -8.88 -9.70
N PHE A 26 -19.71 -8.08 -10.75
CA PHE A 26 -19.37 -8.57 -12.09
C PHE A 26 -17.88 -8.95 -12.18
N PHE A 27 -17.58 -10.22 -12.44
CA PHE A 27 -16.22 -10.70 -12.64
C PHE A 27 -15.72 -10.43 -14.06
N LYS A 28 -14.75 -9.52 -14.21
CA LYS A 28 -14.07 -9.23 -15.48
C LYS A 28 -12.66 -9.81 -15.48
N ALA A 29 -12.47 -10.97 -16.10
CA ALA A 29 -11.18 -11.67 -16.14
C ALA A 29 -10.01 -10.78 -16.59
N GLY A 30 -10.15 -10.02 -17.68
CA GLY A 30 -9.06 -9.16 -18.16
C GLY A 30 -8.66 -8.03 -17.20
N TYR A 31 -9.58 -7.56 -16.35
CA TYR A 31 -9.27 -6.56 -15.33
C TYR A 31 -8.36 -7.14 -14.24
N TRP A 32 -8.77 -8.27 -13.69
CA TRP A 32 -8.03 -8.94 -12.64
C TRP A 32 -6.66 -9.46 -13.11
N GLU A 33 -6.53 -9.83 -14.40
CA GLU A 33 -5.25 -10.26 -14.96
C GLU A 33 -4.30 -9.06 -15.01
N THR A 34 -4.82 -7.90 -15.41
CA THR A 34 -4.07 -6.65 -15.41
C THR A 34 -3.61 -6.27 -14.00
N VAL A 35 -4.47 -6.41 -12.99
CA VAL A 35 -4.12 -6.17 -11.57
C VAL A 35 -3.02 -7.13 -11.12
N TYR A 36 -3.22 -8.44 -11.32
CA TYR A 36 -2.26 -9.47 -10.92
C TYR A 36 -0.89 -9.24 -11.55
N ARG A 37 -0.81 -9.11 -12.88
CA ARG A 37 0.45 -8.91 -13.61
C ARG A 37 1.19 -7.66 -13.16
N THR A 38 0.47 -6.55 -12.99
CA THR A 38 1.07 -5.26 -12.60
C THR A 38 1.67 -5.32 -11.19
N ASN A 39 0.96 -5.96 -10.26
CA ASN A 39 1.43 -6.09 -8.88
C ASN A 39 2.61 -7.05 -8.76
N ILE A 40 2.53 -8.21 -9.43
CA ILE A 40 3.62 -9.19 -9.47
C ILE A 40 4.89 -8.58 -10.07
N GLN A 41 4.77 -7.84 -11.18
CA GLN A 41 5.93 -7.17 -11.77
C GLN A 41 6.54 -6.13 -10.83
N SER A 42 5.71 -5.35 -10.13
CA SER A 42 6.19 -4.38 -9.13
C SER A 42 6.97 -5.08 -8.02
N ALA A 43 6.45 -6.20 -7.51
CA ALA A 43 7.09 -7.01 -6.48
C ALA A 43 8.44 -7.61 -6.96
N TYR A 44 8.48 -8.18 -8.17
CA TYR A 44 9.71 -8.71 -8.76
C TYR A 44 10.77 -7.63 -8.98
N THR A 45 10.37 -6.46 -9.50
CA THR A 45 11.29 -5.33 -9.67
C THR A 45 11.97 -5.00 -8.36
N ALA A 46 11.18 -4.92 -7.31
CA ALA A 46 11.64 -4.50 -6.02
C ALA A 46 12.50 -5.55 -5.31
N GLY A 47 12.12 -6.84 -5.41
CA GLY A 47 12.99 -7.94 -4.96
C GLY A 47 14.33 -7.97 -5.68
N LYS A 48 14.37 -7.70 -7.00
CA LYS A 48 15.63 -7.54 -7.74
C LYS A 48 16.47 -6.39 -7.20
N LEU A 49 15.87 -5.21 -7.01
CA LEU A 49 16.61 -4.07 -6.48
C LEU A 49 17.19 -4.35 -5.10
N GLU A 50 16.48 -5.10 -4.26
CA GLU A 50 16.94 -5.43 -2.90
C GLU A 50 18.22 -6.27 -2.96
N GLN A 51 18.32 -7.20 -3.92
CA GLN A 51 19.55 -7.98 -4.15
C GLN A 51 20.77 -7.10 -4.43
N TYR A 52 20.57 -5.92 -5.02
CA TYR A 52 21.64 -5.00 -5.39
C TYR A 52 21.88 -3.89 -4.37
N LYS A 53 21.13 -3.85 -3.26
CA LYS A 53 21.24 -2.79 -2.24
C LYS A 53 22.65 -2.68 -1.66
N ASN A 54 23.30 -3.81 -1.41
CA ASN A 54 24.66 -3.89 -0.85
C ASN A 54 25.75 -4.05 -1.93
N ASN A 55 25.37 -4.13 -3.20
CA ASN A 55 26.29 -4.31 -4.32
C ASN A 55 25.73 -3.59 -5.56
N MET A 56 25.77 -2.26 -5.53
CA MET A 56 25.21 -1.43 -6.59
C MET A 56 26.05 -1.59 -7.86
N PRO A 57 25.43 -1.94 -9.01
CA PRO A 57 26.17 -2.11 -10.25
C PRO A 57 26.60 -0.74 -10.83
N PRO A 58 27.59 -0.73 -11.75
CA PRO A 58 27.96 0.49 -12.48
C PRO A 58 26.80 1.12 -13.25
N ALA A 59 25.94 0.30 -13.86
CA ALA A 59 24.86 0.75 -14.72
C ALA A 59 23.66 -0.19 -14.66
N TRP A 60 22.53 0.34 -15.13
CA TRP A 60 21.26 -0.38 -15.26
C TRP A 60 20.79 -0.33 -16.71
N GLU A 61 20.29 -1.46 -17.18
CA GLU A 61 19.68 -1.62 -18.50
C GLU A 61 18.20 -1.99 -18.35
N LEU A 62 17.34 -1.41 -19.19
CA LEU A 62 15.97 -1.88 -19.35
C LEU A 62 15.91 -3.03 -20.35
N LEU A 63 15.25 -4.11 -19.96
CA LEU A 63 14.97 -5.24 -20.84
C LEU A 63 13.57 -5.05 -21.40
N ILE A 64 13.47 -4.65 -22.66
CA ILE A 64 12.21 -4.31 -23.32
C ILE A 64 11.91 -5.38 -24.37
N ILE A 65 10.81 -6.10 -24.20
CA ILE A 65 10.33 -7.00 -25.25
C ILE A 65 9.91 -6.13 -26.43
N GLU A 66 10.41 -6.39 -27.63
CA GLU A 66 10.11 -5.64 -28.86
C GLU A 66 9.22 -6.47 -29.79
N ASP A 67 7.93 -6.53 -29.48
CA ASP A 67 6.94 -7.19 -30.34
C ASP A 67 5.75 -6.26 -30.62
N GLY A 68 4.76 -6.77 -31.37
CA GLY A 68 3.55 -6.01 -31.72
C GLY A 68 2.72 -5.51 -30.52
N ARG A 69 2.95 -6.04 -29.31
CA ARG A 69 2.24 -5.67 -28.07
C ARG A 69 3.03 -4.69 -27.20
N THR A 70 4.21 -4.25 -27.63
CA THR A 70 5.02 -3.28 -26.89
C THR A 70 4.41 -1.89 -27.02
N SER A 71 4.16 -1.24 -25.87
CA SER A 71 3.56 0.09 -25.83
C SER A 71 4.52 1.15 -26.39
N ASP A 72 3.96 2.25 -26.89
CA ASP A 72 4.74 3.39 -27.35
C ASP A 72 5.60 4.00 -26.23
N THR A 73 5.12 3.95 -24.98
CA THR A 73 5.90 4.32 -23.80
C THR A 73 7.21 3.53 -23.71
N CYS A 74 7.17 2.20 -23.90
CA CYS A 74 8.36 1.37 -23.80
C CYS A 74 9.20 1.40 -25.09
N LYS A 75 8.57 1.46 -26.27
CA LYS A 75 9.28 1.64 -27.55
C LYS A 75 10.08 2.94 -27.58
N GLY A 76 9.53 4.02 -27.01
CA GLY A 76 10.18 5.34 -27.01
C GLY A 76 11.51 5.39 -26.24
N ILE A 77 11.79 4.44 -25.36
CA ILE A 77 12.99 4.47 -24.50
C ILE A 77 14.01 3.36 -24.82
N VAL A 78 13.65 2.37 -25.65
CA VAL A 78 14.53 1.23 -25.97
C VAL A 78 15.86 1.69 -26.59
N SER A 79 15.82 2.59 -27.56
CA SER A 79 17.01 3.09 -28.26
C SER A 79 17.93 3.97 -27.41
N LEU A 80 17.51 4.30 -26.18
CA LEU A 80 18.24 5.15 -25.25
C LEU A 80 18.78 4.36 -24.05
N ILE A 81 18.03 3.35 -23.56
CA ILE A 81 18.31 2.69 -22.28
C ILE A 81 17.86 1.23 -22.23
N GLY A 82 17.64 0.59 -23.37
CA GLY A 82 17.31 -0.82 -23.39
C GLY A 82 18.05 -1.60 -24.46
N ASN A 83 18.04 -2.91 -24.27
CA ASN A 83 18.49 -3.92 -25.23
C ASN A 83 19.88 -3.61 -25.82
N GLY A 84 20.90 -3.58 -24.96
CA GLY A 84 22.29 -3.24 -25.30
C GLY A 84 22.67 -1.79 -24.99
N LYS A 85 21.75 -0.99 -24.44
CA LYS A 85 22.03 0.37 -23.95
C LYS A 85 21.63 0.53 -22.50
N ALA A 86 22.46 1.22 -21.73
CA ALA A 86 22.30 1.35 -20.30
C ALA A 86 22.60 2.78 -19.83
N LEU A 87 22.02 3.13 -18.68
CA LEU A 87 22.33 4.38 -17.98
C LEU A 87 23.20 4.06 -16.75
N PRO A 88 24.11 4.98 -16.36
CA PRO A 88 24.79 4.90 -15.08
C PRO A 88 23.81 4.71 -13.91
N ALA A 89 24.21 3.94 -12.89
CA ALA A 89 23.32 3.63 -11.77
C ALA A 89 22.89 4.86 -10.96
N ASN A 90 23.73 5.91 -10.93
CA ASN A 90 23.46 7.20 -10.29
C ASN A 90 22.68 8.20 -11.18
N HIS A 91 22.24 7.81 -12.37
CA HIS A 91 21.56 8.71 -13.29
C HIS A 91 20.21 9.20 -12.73
N ASN A 92 19.89 10.47 -12.96
CA ASN A 92 18.63 11.11 -12.50
C ASN A 92 17.35 10.45 -13.01
N PHE A 93 17.44 9.64 -14.06
CA PHE A 93 16.34 8.82 -14.56
C PHE A 93 15.81 7.87 -13.48
N TRP A 94 16.70 7.17 -12.76
CA TRP A 94 16.32 6.19 -11.75
C TRP A 94 15.64 6.83 -10.54
N LYS A 95 15.92 8.11 -10.28
CA LYS A 95 15.22 8.91 -9.27
C LYS A 95 13.89 9.47 -9.78
N SER A 96 13.85 9.97 -11.02
CA SER A 96 12.68 10.70 -11.56
C SER A 96 11.59 9.77 -12.07
N TYR A 97 11.99 8.70 -12.75
CA TYR A 97 11.11 7.75 -13.42
C TYR A 97 11.28 6.33 -12.90
N GLY A 98 12.45 6.01 -12.35
CA GLY A 98 12.72 4.75 -11.67
C GLY A 98 12.56 3.51 -12.53
N PHE A 99 12.07 2.45 -11.91
CA PHE A 99 12.06 1.10 -12.44
C PHE A 99 10.63 0.70 -12.88
N PRO A 100 10.48 -0.26 -13.80
CA PRO A 100 9.17 -0.72 -14.24
C PRO A 100 8.34 -1.35 -13.10
N PRO A 101 7.00 -1.40 -13.21
CA PRO A 101 6.21 -1.11 -14.41
C PRO A 101 6.00 0.38 -14.68
N TYR A 102 5.91 0.74 -15.97
CA TYR A 102 5.69 2.11 -16.44
C TYR A 102 4.26 2.41 -16.91
N HIS A 103 3.42 1.38 -17.02
CA HIS A 103 2.00 1.42 -17.35
C HIS A 103 1.38 0.04 -17.06
N PHE A 104 0.05 -0.09 -17.20
CA PHE A 104 -0.60 -1.41 -17.11
C PHE A 104 -0.12 -2.36 -18.20
N ASN A 105 -0.01 -3.65 -17.87
CA ASN A 105 0.50 -4.68 -18.79
C ASN A 105 1.89 -4.35 -19.34
N CYS A 106 2.69 -3.60 -18.58
CA CYS A 106 4.10 -3.41 -18.89
C CYS A 106 4.80 -4.78 -18.90
N ARG A 107 5.71 -4.99 -19.84
CA ARG A 107 6.53 -6.20 -19.92
C ARG A 107 8.02 -5.91 -19.82
N THR A 108 8.35 -4.65 -19.54
CA THR A 108 9.72 -4.20 -19.34
C THR A 108 10.24 -4.72 -18.01
N SER A 109 11.43 -5.30 -18.02
CA SER A 109 12.21 -5.57 -16.81
C SER A 109 13.47 -4.72 -16.82
N PHE A 110 14.35 -4.97 -15.88
CA PHE A 110 15.67 -4.37 -15.85
C PHE A 110 16.71 -5.40 -15.40
N ARG A 111 17.98 -5.11 -15.68
CA ARG A 111 19.14 -5.88 -15.20
C ARG A 111 20.30 -4.96 -14.82
N ALA A 112 21.13 -5.45 -13.91
CA ALA A 112 22.44 -4.88 -13.65
C ALA A 112 23.35 -5.07 -14.86
N VAL A 113 24.21 -4.08 -15.12
CA VAL A 113 25.29 -4.15 -16.12
C VAL A 113 26.61 -4.02 -15.39
N TYR A 114 27.46 -5.04 -15.50
CA TYR A 114 28.75 -5.11 -14.81
C TYR A 114 29.88 -4.52 -15.65
N THR A 115 30.99 -4.16 -15.01
CA THR A 115 32.14 -3.51 -15.65
C THR A 115 32.69 -4.27 -16.86
N TYR A 116 32.66 -5.60 -16.83
CA TYR A 116 33.14 -6.44 -17.93
C TYR A 116 32.22 -6.49 -19.15
N GLU A 117 30.95 -6.06 -19.03
CA GLU A 117 29.97 -6.01 -20.13
C GLU A 117 30.03 -4.67 -20.89
N ILE A 118 30.55 -3.63 -20.25
CA ILE A 118 30.62 -2.28 -20.82
C ILE A 118 31.55 -2.28 -22.03
N GLY A 119 31.02 -1.90 -23.20
CA GLY A 119 31.75 -1.89 -24.47
C GLY A 119 31.93 -3.26 -25.13
N LYS A 120 31.40 -4.35 -24.53
CA LYS A 120 31.46 -5.72 -25.08
C LYS A 120 30.09 -6.30 -25.44
N GLY A 121 29.08 -5.44 -25.55
CA GLY A 121 27.68 -5.83 -25.80
C GLY A 121 26.67 -4.91 -25.13
N THR A 122 27.11 -4.05 -24.20
CA THR A 122 26.27 -3.00 -23.63
C THR A 122 27.00 -1.67 -23.61
N GLU A 123 26.39 -0.65 -24.20
CA GLU A 123 26.87 0.72 -24.19
C GLU A 123 26.27 1.48 -23.01
N VAL A 124 27.12 2.12 -22.20
CA VAL A 124 26.68 2.98 -21.09
C VAL A 124 26.83 4.43 -21.52
N GLU A 125 25.71 5.14 -21.67
CA GLU A 125 25.70 6.55 -22.06
C GLU A 125 24.96 7.37 -20.99
N ASN A 126 25.48 8.56 -20.65
CA ASN A 126 24.79 9.49 -19.75
C ASN A 126 23.77 10.34 -20.53
N VAL A 127 22.66 9.73 -20.94
CA VAL A 127 21.66 10.36 -21.80
C VAL A 127 20.94 11.49 -21.06
N PRO A 128 20.97 12.75 -21.56
CA PRO A 128 20.34 13.87 -20.86
C PRO A 128 18.84 13.67 -20.62
N MET A 129 18.37 14.01 -19.40
CA MET A 129 16.96 13.90 -19.02
C MET A 129 15.99 14.60 -19.98
N LYS A 130 16.41 15.71 -20.62
CA LYS A 130 15.61 16.41 -21.64
C LYS A 130 15.30 15.52 -22.85
N LYS A 131 16.27 14.71 -23.29
CA LYS A 131 16.12 13.75 -24.40
C LYS A 131 15.17 12.62 -23.97
N ILE A 132 15.36 12.05 -22.78
CA ILE A 132 14.49 10.99 -22.24
C ILE A 132 13.04 11.46 -22.15
N ARG A 133 12.79 12.65 -21.57
CA ARG A 133 11.46 13.26 -21.42
C ARG A 133 10.68 13.42 -22.73
N LYS A 134 11.38 13.56 -23.86
CA LYS A 134 10.76 13.73 -25.18
C LYS A 134 10.08 12.43 -25.63
N TYR A 135 10.71 11.29 -25.36
CA TYR A 135 10.28 10.00 -25.88
C TYR A 135 9.63 9.09 -24.83
N PHE A 136 9.87 9.35 -23.54
CA PHE A 136 9.38 8.53 -22.45
C PHE A 136 8.38 9.27 -21.57
N LYS A 137 7.14 8.77 -21.61
CA LYS A 137 6.01 9.29 -20.84
C LYS A 137 5.33 8.11 -20.14
N PRO A 138 5.77 7.74 -18.93
CA PRO A 138 5.10 6.70 -18.16
C PRO A 138 3.70 7.16 -17.79
N GLN A 139 2.79 6.20 -17.62
CA GLN A 139 1.45 6.49 -17.16
C GLN A 139 1.50 7.07 -15.74
N LYS A 140 0.66 8.07 -15.44
CA LYS A 140 0.61 8.68 -14.10
C LYS A 140 0.41 7.61 -13.00
N GLY A 141 1.28 7.63 -11.98
CA GLY A 141 1.30 6.68 -10.87
C GLY A 141 2.14 5.42 -11.11
N PHE A 142 2.83 5.32 -12.26
CA PHE A 142 3.76 4.25 -12.58
C PHE A 142 5.21 4.75 -12.62
N GLY A 143 6.16 3.81 -12.57
CA GLY A 143 7.58 4.09 -12.34
C GLY A 143 7.89 4.36 -10.86
N GLY A 144 9.06 4.95 -10.62
CA GLY A 144 9.65 5.18 -9.31
C GLY A 144 10.55 4.03 -8.88
N ASN A 145 11.33 4.25 -7.83
CA ASN A 145 12.07 3.17 -7.19
C ASN A 145 11.17 2.55 -6.11
N PRO A 146 10.76 1.28 -6.25
CA PRO A 146 9.93 0.62 -5.25
C PRO A 146 10.65 0.45 -3.90
N LEU A 147 11.99 0.53 -3.86
CA LEU A 147 12.76 0.57 -2.63
C LEU A 147 12.88 1.95 -1.98
N ASP A 148 12.51 3.04 -2.65
CA ASP A 148 12.56 4.38 -2.02
C ASP A 148 11.54 4.52 -0.88
N ASN A 149 10.60 3.57 -0.76
CA ASN A 149 9.61 3.49 0.33
C ASN A 149 9.90 2.30 1.28
N GLY A 150 11.15 1.83 1.28
CA GLY A 150 11.56 0.45 0.97
C GLY A 150 11.01 -0.76 1.69
N ASN A 151 9.69 -0.83 1.83
CA ASN A 151 9.01 -2.09 1.90
C ASN A 151 8.47 -2.39 0.51
N TRP A 152 9.13 -3.27 -0.23
CA TRP A 152 8.67 -3.60 -1.59
C TRP A 152 7.28 -4.24 -1.64
N TRP A 153 6.83 -4.78 -0.51
CA TRP A 153 5.50 -5.34 -0.29
C TRP A 153 4.50 -4.32 0.30
N MET A 154 4.94 -3.13 0.75
CA MET A 154 4.02 -2.05 1.12
C MET A 154 3.60 -1.26 -0.11
N LEU A 155 2.40 -0.71 -0.05
CA LEU A 155 1.94 0.21 -1.07
C LEU A 155 2.66 1.55 -0.92
N THR A 156 3.48 1.92 -1.90
CA THR A 156 3.99 3.28 -2.06
C THR A 156 2.84 4.30 -2.16
N LYS A 157 3.09 5.60 -1.90
CA LYS A 157 2.07 6.64 -2.15
C LYS A 157 1.45 6.52 -3.54
N GLY A 158 2.26 6.26 -4.58
CA GLY A 158 1.78 6.04 -5.94
C GLY A 158 0.96 4.74 -6.12
N GLN A 159 1.27 3.68 -5.38
CA GLN A 159 0.45 2.45 -5.35
C GLN A 159 -0.87 2.67 -4.61
N ILE A 160 -0.89 3.41 -3.50
CA ILE A 160 -2.12 3.81 -2.80
C ILE A 160 -2.98 4.69 -3.72
N GLU A 161 -2.39 5.71 -4.35
CA GLU A 161 -3.08 6.58 -5.31
C GLU A 161 -3.67 5.82 -6.50
N ARG A 162 -2.93 4.84 -7.05
CA ARG A 162 -3.49 3.93 -8.06
C ARG A 162 -4.58 3.05 -7.48
N GLY A 163 -4.37 2.51 -6.29
CA GLY A 163 -5.35 1.69 -5.58
C GLY A 163 -6.68 2.42 -5.44
N ILE A 164 -6.62 3.68 -5.03
CA ILE A 164 -7.77 4.58 -4.94
C ILE A 164 -8.35 4.80 -6.34
N LYS A 165 -7.55 5.27 -7.30
CA LYS A 165 -7.99 5.60 -8.67
C LYS A 165 -8.73 4.46 -9.36
N TYR A 166 -8.30 3.22 -9.12
CA TYR A 166 -8.87 2.03 -9.74
C TYR A 166 -9.86 1.29 -8.84
N GLY A 167 -10.16 1.83 -7.66
CA GLY A 167 -11.13 1.28 -6.71
C GLY A 167 -10.67 -0.02 -6.04
N ILE A 168 -9.38 -0.36 -6.10
CA ILE A 168 -8.80 -1.60 -5.57
C ILE A 168 -8.20 -1.48 -4.16
N ILE A 169 -8.24 -0.29 -3.56
CA ILE A 169 -7.61 -0.06 -2.25
C ILE A 169 -8.30 -0.87 -1.14
N LYS A 170 -9.60 -1.15 -1.29
CA LYS A 170 -10.40 -1.92 -0.32
C LYS A 170 -9.99 -3.40 -0.28
N GLU A 171 -9.51 -3.96 -1.39
CA GLU A 171 -9.05 -5.34 -1.51
C GLU A 171 -7.70 -5.56 -0.83
N LEU A 172 -6.91 -4.50 -0.69
CA LEU A 172 -5.60 -4.53 -0.04
C LEU A 172 -5.69 -4.52 1.49
N ASN A 173 -6.89 -4.36 2.05
CA ASN A 173 -7.16 -4.34 3.50
C ASN A 173 -7.61 -5.69 4.10
N ARG A 174 -7.26 -6.83 3.49
CA ARG A 174 -7.67 -8.16 3.98
C ARG A 174 -6.73 -8.67 5.08
N THR A 175 -7.27 -9.50 5.98
CA THR A 175 -6.60 -10.13 7.16
C THR A 175 -5.29 -10.86 6.84
N GLU A 176 -5.06 -11.17 5.58
CA GLU A 176 -3.96 -12.02 5.11
C GLU A 176 -2.76 -11.21 4.59
N ASN A 177 -2.85 -9.88 4.53
CA ASN A 177 -1.75 -9.04 4.06
C ASN A 177 -0.81 -8.70 5.22
N VAL A 178 0.24 -9.52 5.37
CA VAL A 178 1.32 -9.33 6.35
C VAL A 178 2.40 -8.41 5.75
N ILE A 179 2.88 -7.47 6.54
CA ILE A 179 3.90 -6.46 6.21
C ILE A 179 4.89 -6.44 7.37
N ALA A 180 6.10 -6.91 7.09
CA ALA A 180 7.19 -6.97 8.04
C ALA A 180 7.77 -5.57 8.34
N ASP A 181 8.41 -5.48 9.50
CA ASP A 181 8.93 -4.29 10.16
C ASP A 181 10.44 -4.13 9.93
N TYR A 182 10.91 -3.02 9.33
CA TYR A 182 12.33 -2.67 9.23
C TYR A 182 12.56 -1.15 9.31
N ASP A 183 13.64 -0.75 9.98
CA ASP A 183 13.91 0.63 10.43
C ASP A 183 14.54 1.54 9.36
N GLU A 184 15.22 1.00 8.35
CA GLU A 184 15.95 1.78 7.33
C GLU A 184 15.04 2.52 6.33
N LEU A 185 13.76 2.16 6.30
CA LEU A 185 12.77 2.53 5.29
C LEU A 185 12.01 3.81 5.63
N TRP A 186 12.16 4.22 6.89
CA TRP A 186 11.51 5.34 7.53
C TRP A 186 12.41 6.58 7.48
N LYS A 187 13.24 6.74 6.44
CA LYS A 187 13.98 7.99 6.23
C LYS A 187 12.99 9.15 6.11
N GLY A 188 13.03 10.07 7.07
CA GLY A 188 12.08 11.18 7.18
C GLY A 188 10.86 10.89 8.08
N TYR A 189 10.74 9.67 8.59
CA TYR A 189 9.87 9.38 9.71
C TYR A 189 10.66 9.45 11.01
N THR A 190 10.02 9.96 12.04
CA THR A 190 10.59 10.01 13.38
C THR A 190 9.99 8.86 14.19
N ARG A 191 10.84 7.96 14.67
CA ARG A 191 10.40 6.91 15.58
C ARG A 191 10.26 7.44 17.00
N HIS A 192 9.12 7.16 17.59
CA HIS A 192 8.84 7.39 18.99
C HIS A 192 8.67 6.03 19.69
N LYS A 193 9.55 5.75 20.65
CA LYS A 193 9.51 4.50 21.42
C LYS A 193 8.37 4.57 22.44
N GLY A 194 7.56 3.51 22.48
CA GLY A 194 6.63 3.26 23.57
C GLY A 194 7.20 2.27 24.58
N LYS A 195 6.32 1.50 25.22
CA LYS A 195 6.67 0.43 26.17
C LYS A 195 6.39 -0.94 25.55
N ASN A 196 6.80 -2.00 26.24
CA ASN A 196 6.56 -3.40 25.85
C ASN A 196 7.03 -3.73 24.41
N GLY A 197 8.09 -3.05 23.93
CA GLY A 197 8.60 -3.22 22.57
C GLY A 197 7.79 -2.52 21.47
N GLY A 198 6.75 -1.77 21.84
CA GLY A 198 5.94 -0.97 20.94
C GLY A 198 6.60 0.36 20.59
N TRP A 199 6.18 0.91 19.46
CA TRP A 199 6.64 2.18 18.93
C TRP A 199 5.66 2.71 17.90
N TYR A 200 5.73 4.01 17.63
CA TYR A 200 5.10 4.58 16.45
C TYR A 200 6.09 5.38 15.61
N ASP A 201 5.96 5.25 14.30
CA ASP A 201 6.72 6.04 13.33
C ASP A 201 5.82 7.15 12.78
N LEU A 202 6.29 8.39 12.91
CA LEU A 202 5.58 9.59 12.51
C LEU A 202 6.14 10.13 11.20
N CYS A 203 5.29 10.31 10.18
CA CYS A 203 5.68 10.83 8.88
C CYS A 203 6.07 12.33 8.92
N SER A 204 6.94 12.77 8.00
CA SER A 204 7.30 14.18 7.88
C SER A 204 6.18 15.07 7.34
N ASP A 205 5.26 14.52 6.55
CA ASP A 205 4.08 15.21 5.99
C ASP A 205 2.84 14.76 6.78
N LEU A 206 2.65 15.39 7.94
CA LEU A 206 1.64 15.00 8.92
C LEU A 206 0.21 15.11 8.36
N PRO A 207 -0.68 14.17 8.72
CA PRO A 207 -2.09 14.32 8.43
C PRO A 207 -2.72 15.46 9.22
N ASP A 208 -3.71 16.13 8.62
CA ASP A 208 -4.37 17.31 9.21
C ASP A 208 -5.06 16.99 10.56
N ASP A 209 -5.43 15.73 10.78
CA ASP A 209 -6.06 15.24 12.01
C ASP A 209 -5.08 14.55 12.98
N TRP A 210 -3.77 14.68 12.75
CA TRP A 210 -2.74 14.07 13.59
C TRP A 210 -2.95 14.38 15.08
N GLU A 211 -3.20 15.64 15.44
CA GLU A 211 -3.38 16.03 16.85
C GLU A 211 -4.61 15.37 17.49
N GLU A 212 -5.68 15.10 16.71
CA GLU A 212 -6.84 14.36 17.23
C GLU A 212 -6.50 12.88 17.48
N ASN A 213 -5.67 12.29 16.63
CA ASN A 213 -5.35 10.86 16.61
C ASN A 213 -4.14 10.49 17.48
N LYS A 214 -3.26 11.45 17.80
CA LYS A 214 -2.00 11.27 18.51
C LYS A 214 -2.14 10.45 19.79
N SER A 215 -3.10 10.80 20.64
CA SER A 215 -3.35 10.09 21.91
C SER A 215 -3.67 8.60 21.74
N ALA A 216 -4.36 8.22 20.66
CA ALA A 216 -4.65 6.82 20.36
C ALA A 216 -3.38 6.09 19.92
N VAL A 217 -2.59 6.72 19.05
CA VAL A 217 -1.34 6.17 18.52
C VAL A 217 -0.30 5.97 19.62
N GLU A 218 -0.16 6.95 20.51
CA GLU A 218 0.70 6.86 21.69
C GLU A 218 0.26 5.72 22.62
N ALA A 219 -1.04 5.62 22.93
CA ALA A 219 -1.56 4.52 23.76
C ALA A 219 -1.29 3.13 23.16
N LEU A 220 -1.43 2.98 21.84
CA LEU A 220 -1.09 1.75 21.13
C LEU A 220 0.40 1.42 21.26
N ALA A 221 1.29 2.39 21.02
CA ALA A 221 2.73 2.19 21.17
C ALA A 221 3.11 1.84 22.63
N GLU A 222 2.47 2.46 23.62
CA GLU A 222 2.66 2.19 25.05
C GLU A 222 2.23 0.78 25.47
N THR A 223 1.41 0.10 24.67
CA THR A 223 0.95 -1.27 24.97
C THR A 223 1.66 -2.36 24.16
N GLY A 224 2.64 -1.98 23.33
CA GLY A 224 3.44 -2.93 22.55
C GLY A 224 3.10 -2.97 21.06
N TYR A 225 2.12 -2.18 20.59
CA TYR A 225 1.82 -2.13 19.16
C TYR A 225 2.89 -1.39 18.38
N LYS A 226 3.05 -1.80 17.13
CA LYS A 226 3.92 -1.19 16.14
C LYS A 226 3.05 -0.41 15.16
N VAL A 227 3.08 0.91 15.28
CA VAL A 227 2.15 1.80 14.57
C VAL A 227 2.90 2.67 13.58
N LYS A 228 2.33 2.88 12.40
CA LYS A 228 2.86 3.85 11.43
C LYS A 228 1.78 4.80 10.99
N VAL A 229 2.04 6.09 11.12
CA VAL A 229 1.11 7.14 10.75
C VAL A 229 1.18 7.36 9.24
N ILE A 230 0.02 7.30 8.58
CA ILE A 230 -0.06 7.47 7.13
C ILE A 230 -0.04 8.97 6.81
N PRO A 231 0.77 9.43 5.83
CA PRO A 231 0.81 10.83 5.45
C PRO A 231 -0.46 11.25 4.72
N GLU A 232 -0.75 12.55 4.70
CA GLU A 232 -1.94 13.06 4.03
C GLU A 232 -1.91 12.84 2.52
N ILE A 233 -2.99 12.29 1.97
CA ILE A 233 -3.21 12.21 0.52
C ILE A 233 -4.16 13.32 0.10
N LYS A 234 -3.60 14.50 -0.19
CA LYS A 234 -4.40 15.68 -0.52
C LYS A 234 -5.25 15.48 -1.78
N ASN A 235 -6.46 16.05 -1.75
CA ASN A 235 -7.36 16.18 -2.90
C ASN A 235 -7.80 14.84 -3.54
N VAL A 236 -7.96 13.75 -2.76
CA VAL A 236 -8.34 12.42 -3.30
C VAL A 236 -9.53 12.48 -4.25
N LYS A 237 -10.66 13.04 -3.79
CA LYS A 237 -11.90 13.12 -4.57
C LYS A 237 -11.72 13.90 -5.86
N LYS A 238 -11.05 15.05 -5.80
CA LYS A 238 -10.77 15.90 -6.95
C LYS A 238 -9.82 15.22 -7.94
N ASN A 239 -8.76 14.58 -7.45
CA ASN A 239 -7.70 14.00 -8.26
C ASN A 239 -8.06 12.66 -8.89
N TYR A 240 -8.85 11.85 -8.19
CA TYR A 240 -9.13 10.46 -8.55
C TYR A 240 -10.60 10.17 -8.81
N LYS A 241 -11.51 11.13 -8.57
CA LYS A 241 -12.97 10.96 -8.72
C LYS A 241 -13.53 9.81 -7.87
N VAL A 242 -12.89 9.56 -6.73
CA VAL A 242 -13.26 8.50 -5.80
C VAL A 242 -13.57 9.13 -4.46
N ASP A 243 -14.72 8.77 -3.89
CA ASP A 243 -15.16 9.23 -2.58
C ASP A 243 -14.55 8.32 -1.50
N TRP A 244 -13.28 8.56 -1.23
CA TRP A 244 -12.48 7.81 -0.26
C TRP A 244 -11.67 8.78 0.60
N SER A 245 -11.73 8.57 1.91
CA SER A 245 -10.92 9.31 2.89
C SER A 245 -9.65 8.53 3.24
N ASN A 246 -8.58 9.26 3.53
CA ASN A 246 -7.29 8.69 3.93
C ASN A 246 -7.44 7.87 5.23
N PRO A 247 -6.92 6.64 5.29
CA PRO A 247 -6.72 5.90 6.52
C PRO A 247 -5.64 6.57 7.37
N ASP A 248 -5.74 6.38 8.68
CA ASP A 248 -4.89 7.09 9.62
C ASP A 248 -3.59 6.36 9.91
N VAL A 249 -3.66 5.03 10.10
CA VAL A 249 -2.51 4.25 10.58
C VAL A 249 -2.41 2.86 9.98
N PHE A 250 -1.17 2.37 9.89
CA PHE A 250 -0.84 0.96 9.79
C PHE A 250 -0.49 0.42 11.16
N ILE A 251 -1.15 -0.68 11.56
CA ILE A 251 -0.85 -1.40 12.80
C ILE A 251 -0.62 -2.84 12.44
N ASN A 252 0.54 -3.39 12.78
CA ASN A 252 0.89 -4.79 12.51
C ASN A 252 0.53 -5.21 11.07
N ALA A 253 0.91 -4.38 10.09
CA ALA A 253 0.64 -4.55 8.66
C ALA A 253 -0.76 -4.24 8.13
N LEU A 254 -1.72 -3.94 8.98
CA LEU A 254 -3.11 -3.77 8.56
C LEU A 254 -3.49 -2.28 8.64
N LEU A 255 -4.36 -1.86 7.71
CA LEU A 255 -4.89 -0.50 7.69
C LEU A 255 -5.98 -0.36 8.74
N TYR A 256 -5.88 0.71 9.54
CA TYR A 256 -6.90 1.10 10.50
C TYR A 256 -7.25 2.57 10.34
N ASP A 257 -8.50 2.87 10.66
CA ASP A 257 -8.95 4.23 10.90
C ASP A 257 -9.13 4.45 12.40
N VAL A 258 -8.57 5.53 12.92
CA VAL A 258 -8.74 5.98 14.30
C VAL A 258 -10.05 6.74 14.42
N LYS A 259 -10.94 6.22 15.27
CA LYS A 259 -12.28 6.73 15.48
C LYS A 259 -12.47 7.13 16.93
N LYS A 260 -12.94 8.36 17.14
CA LYS A 260 -13.36 8.87 18.45
C LYS A 260 -14.86 9.19 18.48
N PRO A 261 -15.66 8.58 19.37
CA PRO A 261 -17.03 8.99 19.64
C PRO A 261 -17.11 10.46 20.07
N LYS A 262 -17.89 11.27 19.35
CA LYS A 262 -18.08 12.70 19.66
C LYS A 262 -19.23 12.99 20.63
N LYS A 263 -20.05 11.98 20.95
CA LYS A 263 -21.18 12.07 21.90
C LYS A 263 -21.21 10.81 22.75
N MET A 264 -21.69 10.94 23.99
CA MET A 264 -21.82 9.82 24.95
C MET A 264 -23.09 9.00 24.70
N THR A 265 -23.25 8.47 23.48
CA THR A 265 -24.44 7.66 23.11
C THR A 265 -24.05 6.44 22.30
N SER A 266 -24.85 5.37 22.40
CA SER A 266 -24.60 4.13 21.67
C SER A 266 -24.70 4.32 20.15
N ASN A 267 -25.55 5.28 19.70
CA ASN A 267 -25.63 5.71 18.31
C ASN A 267 -24.31 6.37 17.82
N ALA A 268 -23.68 7.19 18.65
CA ALA A 268 -22.42 7.84 18.31
C ALA A 268 -21.27 6.82 18.22
N VAL A 269 -21.24 5.83 19.11
CA VAL A 269 -20.30 4.71 19.05
C VAL A 269 -20.50 3.92 17.76
N LYS A 270 -21.73 3.43 17.51
CA LYS A 270 -22.08 2.67 16.28
C LYS A 270 -21.68 3.42 15.01
N SER A 271 -22.13 4.67 14.90
CA SER A 271 -21.89 5.49 13.70
C SER A 271 -20.39 5.74 13.45
N ARG A 272 -19.59 5.87 14.50
CA ARG A 272 -18.14 6.07 14.36
C ARG A 272 -17.43 4.82 13.89
N ILE A 273 -17.75 3.66 14.46
CA ILE A 273 -17.25 2.36 13.97
C ILE A 273 -17.63 2.18 12.50
N ALA A 274 -18.92 2.34 12.16
CA ALA A 274 -19.41 2.21 10.79
C ALA A 274 -18.73 3.17 9.79
N SER A 275 -18.27 4.33 10.26
CA SER A 275 -17.67 5.32 9.39
C SER A 275 -16.32 4.89 8.80
N ALA A 276 -15.59 3.96 9.43
CA ALA A 276 -14.35 3.40 8.88
C ALA A 276 -14.62 2.70 7.53
N TRP A 277 -15.70 1.91 7.46
CA TRP A 277 -16.13 1.32 6.19
C TRP A 277 -16.75 2.38 5.26
N LYS A 278 -17.68 3.19 5.76
CA LYS A 278 -18.46 4.10 4.90
C LYS A 278 -17.62 5.16 4.20
N LYS A 279 -16.55 5.64 4.85
CA LYS A 279 -15.68 6.70 4.31
C LYS A 279 -14.34 6.19 3.79
N GLN A 280 -13.72 5.23 4.48
CA GLN A 280 -12.39 4.72 4.13
C GLN A 280 -12.39 3.31 3.53
N ARG A 281 -13.57 2.65 3.44
CA ARG A 281 -13.71 1.26 2.99
C ARG A 281 -12.83 0.30 3.78
N LEU A 282 -12.58 0.62 5.06
CA LEU A 282 -11.82 -0.24 5.95
C LEU A 282 -12.74 -1.19 6.70
N THR A 283 -12.29 -2.43 6.87
CA THR A 283 -12.94 -3.45 7.70
C THR A 283 -12.45 -3.41 9.15
N ARG A 284 -11.48 -2.54 9.47
CA ARG A 284 -10.89 -2.40 10.80
C ARG A 284 -10.89 -0.96 11.28
N ALA A 285 -11.02 -0.78 12.59
CA ALA A 285 -10.96 0.53 13.23
C ALA A 285 -10.24 0.46 14.57
N VAL A 286 -9.51 1.52 14.92
CA VAL A 286 -9.11 1.80 16.30
C VAL A 286 -10.22 2.65 16.89
N LEU A 287 -10.87 2.19 17.94
CA LEU A 287 -11.91 2.96 18.62
C LEU A 287 -11.33 3.56 19.90
N ASN A 288 -10.96 4.83 19.84
CA ASN A 288 -10.48 5.60 20.99
C ASN A 288 -11.66 6.23 21.73
N VAL A 289 -12.04 5.67 22.88
CA VAL A 289 -13.25 6.03 23.61
C VAL A 289 -12.91 6.94 24.79
N PRO A 290 -13.60 8.09 24.95
CA PRO A 290 -13.48 8.92 26.14
C PRO A 290 -13.75 8.14 27.44
N ASN A 291 -13.01 8.44 28.51
CA ASN A 291 -13.10 7.71 29.78
C ASN A 291 -14.47 7.85 30.45
N GLU A 292 -15.18 8.94 30.16
CA GLU A 292 -16.51 9.27 30.69
C GLU A 292 -17.63 8.46 30.02
N MET A 293 -17.35 7.76 28.91
CA MET A 293 -18.34 6.92 28.24
C MET A 293 -18.80 5.81 29.18
N PRO A 294 -20.10 5.67 29.48
CA PRO A 294 -20.60 4.53 30.25
C PRO A 294 -20.38 3.21 29.49
N GLU A 295 -19.96 2.16 30.20
CA GLU A 295 -19.59 0.88 29.60
C GLU A 295 -20.78 0.19 28.93
N ASP A 296 -21.96 0.27 29.53
CA ASP A 296 -23.21 -0.22 28.97
C ASP A 296 -23.54 0.45 27.63
N ILE A 297 -23.33 1.77 27.53
CA ILE A 297 -23.53 2.56 26.30
C ILE A 297 -22.52 2.15 25.22
N LEU A 298 -21.24 2.00 25.60
CA LEU A 298 -20.17 1.56 24.71
C LEU A 298 -20.48 0.17 24.13
N MET A 299 -20.75 -0.80 24.99
CA MET A 299 -21.01 -2.18 24.60
C MET A 299 -22.30 -2.31 23.79
N THR A 300 -23.34 -1.52 24.12
CA THR A 300 -24.55 -1.43 23.31
C THR A 300 -24.26 -0.89 21.90
N GLY A 301 -23.41 0.13 21.77
CA GLY A 301 -22.99 0.67 20.48
C GLY A 301 -22.24 -0.35 19.61
N ILE A 302 -21.30 -1.08 20.20
CA ILE A 302 -20.51 -2.13 19.54
C ILE A 302 -21.43 -3.26 19.07
N ARG A 303 -22.30 -3.79 19.95
CA ARG A 303 -23.26 -4.86 19.60
C ARG A 303 -24.20 -4.43 18.48
N ARG A 304 -24.71 -3.19 18.52
CA ARG A 304 -25.59 -2.67 17.47
C ARG A 304 -24.90 -2.48 16.12
N GLN A 305 -23.57 -2.32 16.11
CA GLN A 305 -22.80 -2.36 14.86
C GLN A 305 -22.54 -3.81 14.41
N ALA A 306 -22.25 -4.73 15.33
CA ALA A 306 -22.00 -6.14 14.99
C ALA A 306 -23.21 -6.82 14.34
N ASN A 307 -24.42 -6.47 14.82
CA ASN A 307 -25.69 -6.99 14.35
C ASN A 307 -26.36 -6.09 13.28
N ASP A 308 -25.64 -5.15 12.69
CA ASP A 308 -26.15 -4.41 11.53
C ASP A 308 -25.94 -5.26 10.27
N ASP A 309 -26.99 -5.50 9.49
CA ASP A 309 -26.93 -6.30 8.26
C ASP A 309 -25.92 -5.75 7.25
N ASN A 310 -25.64 -4.44 7.30
CA ASN A 310 -24.67 -3.78 6.44
C ASN A 310 -23.27 -3.66 7.09
N ASN A 311 -23.04 -4.33 8.22
CA ASN A 311 -21.74 -4.30 8.87
C ASN A 311 -20.67 -4.96 8.00
N LYS A 312 -19.62 -4.19 7.73
CA LYS A 312 -18.39 -4.67 7.06
C LYS A 312 -17.16 -4.58 7.95
N ILE A 313 -17.32 -4.13 9.21
CA ILE A 313 -16.23 -4.10 10.18
C ILE A 313 -16.07 -5.50 10.79
N THR A 314 -14.86 -6.02 10.75
CA THR A 314 -14.45 -7.33 11.26
C THR A 314 -13.74 -7.22 12.60
N ASP A 315 -12.86 -6.22 12.75
CA ASP A 315 -11.96 -6.09 13.90
C ASP A 315 -11.98 -4.66 14.45
N ILE A 316 -11.95 -4.53 15.77
CA ILE A 316 -11.77 -3.25 16.47
C ILE A 316 -10.62 -3.38 17.46
N ILE A 317 -9.69 -2.43 17.47
CA ILE A 317 -8.81 -2.21 18.61
C ILE A 317 -9.47 -1.15 19.50
N LEU A 318 -10.03 -1.57 20.63
CA LEU A 318 -10.71 -0.70 21.58
C LEU A 318 -9.69 -0.12 22.55
N ILE A 319 -9.65 1.21 22.66
CA ILE A 319 -8.92 1.95 23.70
C ILE A 319 -9.96 2.57 24.63
N TYR A 320 -10.02 2.12 25.88
CA TYR A 320 -11.02 2.58 26.86
C TYR A 320 -10.49 2.47 28.29
N LYS A 321 -10.53 3.58 29.05
CA LYS A 321 -10.10 3.64 30.46
C LYS A 321 -8.70 3.05 30.68
N GLY A 322 -7.76 3.42 29.80
CA GLY A 322 -6.37 2.94 29.85
C GLY A 322 -6.16 1.49 29.41
N ASN A 323 -7.22 0.76 29.06
CA ASN A 323 -7.14 -0.60 28.56
C ASN A 323 -7.21 -0.63 27.04
N ILE A 324 -6.39 -1.50 26.44
CA ILE A 324 -6.42 -1.79 25.00
C ILE A 324 -6.83 -3.25 24.81
N LYS A 325 -7.87 -3.48 23.98
CA LYS A 325 -8.39 -4.81 23.67
C LYS A 325 -8.66 -4.96 22.19
N GLU A 326 -8.24 -6.07 21.60
CA GLU A 326 -8.71 -6.47 20.28
C GLU A 326 -10.06 -7.16 20.41
N LEU A 327 -11.04 -6.71 19.62
CA LEU A 327 -12.39 -7.23 19.60
C LEU A 327 -12.71 -7.73 18.19
N LYS A 328 -13.19 -8.98 18.07
CA LYS A 328 -13.76 -9.48 16.83
C LYS A 328 -15.24 -9.16 16.81
N MET A 329 -15.72 -8.54 15.74
CA MET A 329 -17.13 -8.19 15.61
C MET A 329 -18.05 -9.42 15.58
N ALA A 330 -17.51 -10.59 15.19
CA ALA A 330 -18.21 -11.86 15.23
C ALA A 330 -18.64 -12.27 16.66
N ASP A 331 -17.85 -11.94 17.69
CA ASP A 331 -18.12 -12.30 19.09
C ASP A 331 -19.35 -11.57 19.68
N PHE A 332 -19.86 -10.57 18.96
CA PHE A 332 -20.99 -9.73 19.37
C PHE A 332 -22.23 -9.96 18.50
N LYS A 333 -22.16 -10.84 17.50
CA LYS A 333 -23.34 -11.27 16.74
C LYS A 333 -24.21 -12.16 17.62
N LYS A 334 -25.51 -11.90 17.62
CA LYS A 334 -26.51 -12.70 18.33
C LYS A 334 -27.21 -13.66 17.40
#